data_AF-A0A2V5ZXM2-F1
#
_entry.id   AF-A0A2V5ZXM2-F1
#
_cell.length_a   1.000
_cell.length_b   1.000
_cell.length_c   1.000
_cell.angle_alpha   90.00
_cell.angle_beta   90.00
_cell.angle_gamma   90.00
#
_symmetry.space_group_name_H-M   'P 1'
#
loop_
_entity.id
_entity.type
_entity.pdbx_description
1 polymer ?
#
loop_
_entity_poly.entity_id
_entity_poly.type
_entity_poly.pdbx_seq_one_letter_code
_entity_poly.pdbx_strand_id
1 'polypeptide(L)'
;RSPISYISNVKTPMMFILGEADYRTPSGAGGEQMFRALKFRKIPTVMVRFPNEPHELSRSGQPWHRVERLQHIVGWFDHWLMGVPKPEYEITSEEEVPVKPRQPEKPPK
;
A
#
# COMPACT_ATOMS: atom_id res chain seq x y z
N ARG A 1 -9.06 -16.86 13.53
CA ARG A 1 -7.64 -16.47 13.73
C ARG A 1 -7.28 -15.46 12.64
N SER A 2 -6.64 -14.33 12.95
CA SER A 2 -6.33 -13.26 11.98
C SER A 2 -4.83 -13.19 11.67
N PRO A 3 -4.41 -12.98 10.40
CA PRO A 3 -2.99 -12.81 10.05
C PRO A 3 -2.31 -11.64 10.79
N ILE A 4 -3.05 -10.57 11.07
CA ILE A 4 -2.51 -9.39 11.77
C ILE A 4 -2.01 -9.70 13.18
N SER A 5 -2.54 -10.76 13.82
CA SER A 5 -2.06 -11.22 15.13
C SER A 5 -0.60 -11.70 15.09
N TYR A 6 -0.05 -11.99 13.91
CA TYR A 6 1.32 -12.45 13.71
C TYR A 6 2.19 -11.41 13.00
N ILE A 7 1.76 -10.13 13.02
CA ILE A 7 2.44 -9.07 12.29
C ILE A 7 3.92 -8.95 12.66
N SER A 8 4.30 -9.23 13.92
CA SER A 8 5.68 -9.20 14.41
C SER A 8 6.65 -10.13 13.66
N ASN A 9 6.12 -11.16 13.00
CA ASN A 9 6.94 -12.14 12.27
C ASN A 9 7.22 -11.74 10.82
N VAL A 10 6.50 -10.74 10.29
CA VAL A 10 6.66 -10.34 8.88
C VAL A 10 7.98 -9.59 8.69
N LYS A 11 8.80 -10.05 7.76
CA LYS A 11 10.05 -9.42 7.31
C LYS A 11 10.05 -9.12 5.81
N THR A 12 9.23 -9.84 5.06
CA THR A 12 9.14 -9.75 3.60
C THR A 12 8.47 -8.44 3.20
N PRO A 13 9.03 -7.71 2.22
CA PRO A 13 8.35 -6.61 1.56
C PRO A 13 6.96 -7.02 1.08
N MET A 14 5.96 -6.13 1.20
CA MET A 14 4.58 -6.47 0.86
C MET A 14 3.85 -5.36 0.10
N MET A 15 3.31 -5.71 -1.07
CA MET A 15 2.39 -4.86 -1.82
C MET A 15 0.93 -5.32 -1.62
N PHE A 16 0.05 -4.37 -1.35
CA PHE A 16 -1.40 -4.58 -1.27
C PHE A 16 -2.07 -3.98 -2.49
N ILE A 17 -2.88 -4.78 -3.20
CA ILE A 17 -3.72 -4.34 -4.32
C ILE A 17 -5.17 -4.43 -3.86
N LEU A 18 -5.86 -3.28 -3.81
CA LEU A 18 -7.18 -3.15 -3.21
C LEU A 18 -8.15 -2.46 -4.18
N GLY A 19 -9.36 -3.00 -4.32
CA GLY A 19 -10.48 -2.31 -4.96
C GLY A 19 -11.28 -1.52 -3.93
N GLU A 20 -11.61 -0.26 -4.23
CA GLU A 20 -12.38 0.58 -3.29
C GLU A 20 -13.86 0.16 -3.18
N ALA A 21 -14.40 -0.50 -4.21
CA ALA A 21 -15.77 -1.02 -4.23
C ALA A 21 -15.84 -2.53 -3.95
N ASP A 22 -14.81 -3.10 -3.32
CA ASP A 22 -14.80 -4.50 -2.90
C ASP A 22 -15.52 -4.67 -1.56
N TYR A 23 -16.80 -5.04 -1.63
CA TYR A 23 -17.61 -5.35 -0.45
C TYR A 23 -17.43 -6.79 0.07
N ARG A 24 -16.80 -7.69 -0.70
CA ARG A 24 -16.56 -9.08 -0.28
C ARG A 24 -15.36 -9.16 0.66
N THR A 25 -14.32 -8.39 0.36
CA THR A 25 -13.14 -8.21 1.22
C THR A 25 -12.83 -6.73 1.39
N PRO A 26 -13.55 -6.03 2.29
CA PRO A 26 -13.40 -4.58 2.48
C PRO A 26 -11.94 -4.15 2.70
N SER A 27 -11.46 -3.20 1.89
CA SER A 27 -10.07 -2.72 1.89
C SER A 27 -9.60 -2.29 3.29
N GLY A 28 -10.47 -1.60 4.02
CA GLY A 28 -10.21 -1.08 5.37
C GLY A 28 -9.91 -2.17 6.40
N ALA A 29 -10.70 -3.24 6.44
CA ALA A 29 -10.56 -4.30 7.46
C ALA A 29 -9.42 -5.28 7.15
N GLY A 30 -8.98 -5.37 5.90
CA GLY A 30 -7.90 -6.24 5.45
C GLY A 30 -6.62 -5.48 5.16
N GLY A 31 -6.48 -5.06 3.89
CA GLY A 31 -5.24 -4.52 3.34
C GLY A 31 -4.75 -3.24 4.02
N GLU A 32 -5.65 -2.29 4.31
CA GLU A 32 -5.26 -1.01 4.91
C GLU A 32 -4.73 -1.16 6.35
N GLN A 33 -5.36 -2.03 7.16
CA GLN A 33 -4.87 -2.34 8.50
C GLN A 33 -3.47 -2.98 8.46
N MET A 34 -3.27 -3.96 7.58
CA MET A 34 -1.98 -4.62 7.41
C MET A 34 -0.91 -3.65 6.91
N PHE A 35 -1.24 -2.83 5.91
CA PHE A 35 -0.35 -1.79 5.37
C PHE A 35 0.13 -0.83 6.45
N ARG A 36 -0.78 -0.29 7.26
CA ARG A 36 -0.43 0.61 8.37
C ARG A 36 0.48 -0.06 9.38
N ALA A 37 0.18 -1.30 9.75
CA ALA A 37 0.99 -2.06 10.70
C ALA A 37 2.41 -2.35 10.17
N LEU A 38 2.55 -2.64 8.87
CA LEU A 38 3.86 -2.86 8.23
C LEU A 38 4.64 -1.55 8.07
N LYS A 39 4.00 -0.45 7.69
CA LYS A 39 4.61 0.89 7.67
C LYS A 39 5.14 1.28 9.04
N PHE A 40 4.36 1.07 10.10
CA PHE A 40 4.80 1.33 11.48
C PHE A 40 6.05 0.51 11.85
N ARG A 41 6.14 -0.74 11.37
CA ARG A 41 7.30 -1.62 11.57
C ARG A 41 8.47 -1.33 10.62
N LYS A 42 8.38 -0.29 9.78
CA LYS A 42 9.39 0.08 8.78
C LYS A 42 9.74 -1.07 7.81
N ILE A 43 8.76 -1.94 7.52
CA ILE A 43 8.90 -2.98 6.49
C ILE A 43 8.52 -2.36 5.13
N PRO A 44 9.29 -2.57 4.05
CA PRO A 44 8.97 -2.02 2.74
C PRO A 44 7.58 -2.47 2.30
N THR A 45 6.69 -1.52 2.10
CA THR A 45 5.30 -1.83 1.78
C THR A 45 4.66 -0.74 0.95
N VAL A 46 3.82 -1.19 0.02
CA VAL A 46 3.11 -0.37 -0.97
C VAL A 46 1.65 -0.75 -0.95
N MET A 47 0.78 0.22 -1.18
CA MET A 47 -0.66 0.01 -1.28
C MET A 47 -1.18 0.70 -2.54
N VAL A 48 -1.65 -0.10 -3.49
CA VAL A 48 -2.27 0.35 -4.73
C VAL A 48 -3.78 0.24 -4.57
N ARG A 49 -4.49 1.37 -4.67
CA ARG A 49 -5.94 1.44 -4.53
C ARG A 49 -6.57 1.77 -5.87
N PHE A 50 -7.49 0.92 -6.30
CA PHE A 50 -8.21 1.07 -7.55
C PHE A 50 -9.62 1.62 -7.28
N PRO A 51 -9.92 2.86 -7.72
CA PRO A 51 -11.22 3.48 -7.49
C PRO A 51 -12.32 2.79 -8.31
N ASN A 52 -13.51 2.68 -7.72
CA ASN A 52 -14.70 2.06 -8.34
C ASN A 52 -14.54 0.59 -8.76
N GLU A 53 -13.50 -0.10 -8.27
CA GLU A 53 -13.23 -1.50 -8.63
C GLU A 53 -13.74 -2.47 -7.57
N PRO A 54 -14.52 -3.50 -7.96
CA PRO A 54 -15.01 -4.52 -7.05
C PRO A 54 -14.00 -5.64 -6.83
N HIS A 55 -14.42 -6.69 -6.12
CA HIS A 55 -13.63 -7.91 -5.93
C HIS A 55 -13.13 -8.55 -7.23
N GLU A 56 -13.87 -8.33 -8.32
CA GLU A 56 -13.58 -8.88 -9.65
C GLU A 56 -12.56 -8.07 -10.47
N LEU A 57 -11.90 -7.06 -9.88
CA LEU A 57 -10.86 -6.22 -10.51
C LEU A 57 -9.94 -6.99 -11.46
N SER A 58 -9.45 -8.15 -11.03
CA SER A 58 -8.49 -8.96 -11.80
C SER A 58 -9.07 -9.61 -13.07
N ARG A 59 -10.37 -9.93 -13.07
CA ARG A 59 -11.05 -10.72 -14.10
C ARG A 59 -11.89 -9.85 -15.02
N SER A 60 -12.68 -8.94 -14.44
CA SER A 60 -13.66 -8.11 -15.14
C SER A 60 -13.62 -6.63 -14.73
N GLY A 61 -12.53 -6.19 -14.08
CA GLY A 61 -12.30 -4.77 -13.83
C GLY A 61 -12.11 -3.97 -15.12
N GLN A 62 -12.08 -2.65 -15.00
CA GLN A 62 -11.87 -1.75 -16.13
C GLN A 62 -10.55 -2.11 -16.85
N PRO A 63 -10.50 -2.11 -18.19
CA PRO A 63 -9.34 -2.56 -18.94
C PRO A 63 -8.03 -1.88 -18.52
N TRP A 64 -8.06 -0.56 -18.30
CA TRP A 64 -6.88 0.19 -17.88
C TRP A 64 -6.41 -0.16 -16.46
N HIS A 65 -7.33 -0.34 -15.50
CA HIS A 65 -6.98 -0.78 -14.15
C HIS A 65 -6.37 -2.19 -14.14
N ARG A 66 -6.82 -3.08 -15.03
CA ARG A 66 -6.23 -4.41 -15.19
C ARG A 66 -4.79 -4.35 -15.70
N VAL A 67 -4.53 -3.49 -16.69
CA VAL A 67 -3.17 -3.24 -17.20
C VAL A 67 -2.28 -2.66 -16.11
N GLU A 68 -2.73 -1.60 -15.44
CA GLU A 68 -1.99 -0.96 -14.36
C GLU A 68 -1.69 -1.94 -13.20
N ARG A 69 -2.68 -2.73 -12.78
CA ARG A 69 -2.51 -3.78 -11.79
C ARG A 69 -1.39 -4.76 -12.18
N LEU A 70 -1.36 -5.19 -13.44
CA LEU A 70 -0.31 -6.10 -13.92
C LEU A 70 1.06 -5.42 -13.95
N GLN A 71 1.13 -4.14 -14.34
CA GLN A 71 2.36 -3.36 -14.30
C GLN A 71 2.93 -3.25 -12.89
N HIS A 72 2.10 -2.99 -11.88
CA HIS A 72 2.53 -2.99 -10.48
C HIS A 72 3.04 -4.36 -10.02
N ILE A 73 2.36 -5.46 -10.40
CA ILE A 73 2.79 -6.82 -10.05
C ILE A 73 4.15 -7.15 -10.65
N VAL A 74 4.32 -6.88 -11.95
CA VAL A 74 5.59 -7.12 -12.66
C VAL A 74 6.68 -6.25 -12.05
N GLY A 75 6.44 -4.94 -11.89
CA GLY A 75 7.41 -4.01 -11.30
C GLY A 75 7.84 -4.41 -9.89
N TRP A 76 6.93 -4.94 -9.08
CA TRP A 76 7.23 -5.42 -7.73
C TRP A 76 8.18 -6.62 -7.75
N PHE A 77 7.94 -7.58 -8.62
CA PHE A 77 8.80 -8.74 -8.76
C PHE A 77 10.13 -8.40 -9.43
N ASP A 78 10.14 -7.53 -10.44
CA ASP A 78 11.37 -7.04 -11.07
C ASP A 78 12.28 -6.39 -10.02
N HIS A 79 11.72 -5.61 -9.10
CA HIS A 79 12.49 -5.00 -8.02
C HIS A 79 13.04 -6.03 -7.02
N TRP A 80 12.17 -6.84 -6.42
CA TRP A 80 12.57 -7.70 -5.30
C TRP A 80 13.20 -9.03 -5.70
N LEU A 81 13.01 -9.49 -6.94
CA LEU A 81 13.57 -10.76 -7.44
C LEU A 81 14.66 -10.55 -8.49
N MET A 82 14.59 -9.48 -9.29
CA MET A 82 15.53 -9.25 -10.39
C MET A 82 16.49 -8.06 -10.14
N GLY A 83 16.32 -7.33 -9.03
CA GLY A 83 17.19 -6.20 -8.66
C GLY A 83 17.00 -4.96 -9.53
N VAL A 84 15.87 -4.85 -10.25
CA VAL A 84 15.55 -3.65 -11.05
C VAL A 84 15.24 -2.49 -10.10
N PRO A 85 15.87 -1.32 -10.24
CA PRO A 85 15.60 -0.20 -9.34
C PRO A 85 14.16 0.30 -9.49
N LYS A 86 13.45 0.41 -8.36
CA LYS A 86 12.09 0.94 -8.27
C LYS A 86 11.98 1.89 -7.06
N PRO A 87 12.47 3.14 -7.20
CA PRO A 87 12.53 4.09 -6.08
C PRO A 87 11.13 4.42 -5.51
N GLU A 88 10.08 4.28 -6.32
CA GLU A 88 8.67 4.40 -5.92
C GLU A 88 8.23 3.41 -4.82
N TYR A 89 8.95 2.31 -4.62
CA TYR A 89 8.63 1.28 -3.62
C TYR A 89 9.49 1.36 -2.37
N GLU A 90 10.50 2.23 -2.37
CA GLU A 90 11.40 2.39 -1.25
C GLU A 90 10.72 3.16 -0.12
N ILE A 91 11.14 2.89 1.11
CA ILE A 91 10.69 3.67 2.27
C ILE A 91 11.47 4.98 2.22
N THR A 92 10.79 6.10 2.02
CA THR A 92 11.38 7.43 2.19
C THR A 92 12.06 7.48 3.55
N SER A 93 13.38 7.74 3.56
CA SER A 93 14.10 8.00 4.80
C SER A 93 13.46 9.22 5.48
N GLU A 94 13.47 9.27 6.81
CA GLU A 94 12.86 10.36 7.60
C GLU A 94 13.41 11.76 7.21
N GLU A 95 14.52 11.82 6.47
CA GLU A 95 15.17 13.05 6.00
C GLU A 95 14.42 13.76 4.84
N GLU A 96 13.59 13.06 4.07
CA GLU A 96 12.97 13.63 2.85
C GLU A 96 11.54 14.16 3.04
N VAL A 97 10.95 14.02 4.23
CA VAL A 97 9.59 14.54 4.47
C VAL A 97 9.71 16.03 4.82
N PRO A 98 9.20 16.97 3.99
CA PRO A 98 9.18 18.38 4.35
C PRO A 98 8.17 18.53 5.49
N VAL A 99 8.67 18.58 6.73
CA VAL A 99 7.86 18.92 7.89
C VAL A 99 7.44 20.37 7.71
N LYS A 100 6.20 20.59 7.28
CA LYS A 100 5.61 21.93 7.24
C LYS A 100 5.69 22.50 8.66
N PRO A 101 6.25 23.71 8.88
CA PRO A 101 6.35 24.27 10.22
C PRO A 101 4.97 24.32 10.86
N ARG A 102 4.86 23.78 12.08
CA ARG A 102 3.63 23.80 12.87
C ARG A 102 3.24 25.28 13.04
N GLN A 103 2.11 25.69 12.45
CA GLN A 103 1.63 27.05 12.63
C GLN A 103 1.28 27.25 14.11
N PRO A 104 1.65 28.39 14.73
CA PRO A 104 1.28 28.64 16.12
C PRO A 104 -0.24 28.72 16.23
N GLU A 105 -0.79 27.94 17.17
CA GLU A 105 -2.21 27.98 17.50
C GLU A 105 -2.58 29.42 17.89
N LYS A 106 -3.56 30.00 17.19
CA LYS A 106 -4.11 31.30 17.57
C LYS A 106 -4.85 31.12 18.91
N PRO A 107 -4.61 31.99 19.90
CA PRO A 107 -5.32 31.90 21.17
C PRO A 107 -6.83 32.12 20.95
N PRO A 108 -7.68 31.44 21.73
CA PRO A 108 -9.13 31.57 21.62
C PRO A 108 -9.58 33.01 21.93
N LYS A 109 -10.61 33.46 21.20
CA LYS A 109 -11.28 34.74 21.42
C LYS A 109 -12.12 34.73 22.69
#